data_AF-A0A959B000-F1
#
_entry.id   AF-A0A959B000-F1
#
_cell.length_a   1.000
_cell.length_b   1.000
_cell.length_c   1.000
_cell.angle_alpha   90.00
_cell.angle_beta   90.00
_cell.angle_gamma   90.00
#
_symmetry.space_group_name_H-M   'P 1'
#
loop_
_entity.id
_entity.type
_entity.pdbx_description
1 polymer ?
#
loop_
_entity_poly.entity_id
_entity_poly.type
_entity_poly.pdbx_seq_one_letter_code
_entity_poly.pdbx_strand_id
1 'polypeptide(L)'
;FEWTELFLNEYRDKLPPHRQENAYNYNLGNLYYNKKMYNEALSALLLVQFTDVKYHLSTTFLLLRTYYALKDTEALLSLIETFRIYVIRNRKMTTEQKRGYTNFLRFDRRLVVLKHHASTYSKKDLHTELASLAEKIEAAPNVINKYWLLEECRSSAQVAAGSGQ
;
A
#
# COMPACT_ATOMS: atom_id res chain seq x y z
N PHE A 1 -6.06 3.14 18.78
CA PHE A 1 -6.46 4.16 17.79
C PHE A 1 -6.65 5.53 18.42
N GLU A 2 -7.21 5.64 19.63
CA GLU A 2 -7.28 6.91 20.40
C GLU A 2 -5.91 7.59 20.60
N TRP A 3 -4.84 6.83 20.84
CA TRP A 3 -3.49 7.38 21.02
C TRP A 3 -2.96 8.06 19.74
N THR A 4 -3.32 7.57 18.55
CA THR A 4 -2.95 8.18 17.27
C THR A 4 -3.78 9.44 17.01
N GLU A 5 -5.06 9.46 17.36
CA GLU A 5 -5.89 10.67 17.31
C GLU A 5 -5.42 11.75 18.29
N LEU A 6 -5.00 11.37 19.51
CA LEU A 6 -4.45 12.28 20.51
C LEU A 6 -3.10 12.85 20.07
N PHE A 7 -2.19 12.01 19.56
CA PHE A 7 -0.89 12.45 19.04
C PHE A 7 -1.05 13.39 17.82
N LEU A 8 -2.06 13.19 16.98
CA LEU A 8 -2.30 14.05 15.82
C LEU A 8 -2.95 15.39 16.19
N ASN A 9 -3.81 15.42 17.21
CA ASN A 9 -4.39 16.65 17.73
C ASN A 9 -3.36 17.49 18.53
N GLU A 10 -2.51 16.85 19.32
CA GLU A 10 -1.52 17.53 20.19
C GLU A 10 -0.38 18.22 19.40
N TYR A 11 -0.12 17.77 18.16
CA TYR A 11 0.95 18.33 17.31
C TYR A 11 0.44 19.08 16.08
N ARG A 12 -0.90 19.18 15.90
CA ARG A 12 -1.53 19.93 14.81
C ARG A 12 -1.10 21.40 14.79
N ASP A 13 -1.05 22.02 15.96
CA ASP A 13 -0.75 23.46 16.11
C ASP A 13 0.75 23.76 16.06
N LYS A 14 1.60 22.72 16.07
CA LYS A 14 3.05 22.84 15.89
C LYS A 14 3.47 22.74 14.41
N LEU A 15 2.52 22.41 13.53
CA LEU A 15 2.76 22.40 12.10
C LEU A 15 2.49 23.79 11.51
N PRO A 16 3.35 24.27 10.61
CA PRO A 16 3.08 25.49 9.85
C PRO A 16 1.69 25.44 9.19
N PRO A 17 0.95 26.54 9.08
CA PRO A 17 -0.41 26.56 8.52
C PRO A 17 -0.53 25.84 7.17
N HIS A 18 0.49 25.98 6.31
CA HIS A 18 0.56 25.32 5.00
C HIS A 18 0.71 23.79 5.04
N ARG A 19 0.98 23.18 6.21
CA ARG A 19 1.09 21.73 6.40
C ARG A 19 -0.08 21.12 7.16
N GLN A 20 -0.92 21.94 7.78
CA GLN A 20 -2.02 21.47 8.63
C GLN A 20 -3.08 20.74 7.82
N GLU A 21 -3.50 21.30 6.68
CA GLU A 21 -4.48 20.66 5.79
C GLU A 21 -3.96 19.33 5.23
N ASN A 22 -2.68 19.30 4.86
CA ASN A 22 -2.05 18.11 4.30
C ASN A 22 -1.95 16.97 5.33
N ALA A 23 -1.52 17.29 6.55
CA ALA A 23 -1.50 16.35 7.66
C ALA A 23 -2.92 15.89 8.01
N TYR A 24 -3.89 16.80 8.06
CA TYR A 24 -5.28 16.49 8.34
C TYR A 24 -5.85 15.48 7.34
N ASN A 25 -5.72 15.73 6.03
CA ASN A 25 -6.23 14.82 4.99
C ASN A 25 -5.55 13.44 5.03
N TYR A 26 -4.24 13.39 5.23
CA TYR A 26 -3.52 12.13 5.37
C TYR A 26 -3.99 11.33 6.59
N ASN A 27 -4.18 12.00 7.72
CA ASN A 27 -4.63 11.39 8.96
C ASN A 27 -6.09 10.92 8.88
N LEU A 28 -6.95 11.72 8.24
CA LEU A 28 -8.33 11.38 7.97
C LEU A 28 -8.42 10.14 7.07
N GLY A 29 -7.59 10.08 6.03
CA GLY A 29 -7.44 8.89 5.19
C GLY A 29 -7.02 7.65 5.99
N ASN A 30 -6.04 7.78 6.89
CA ASN A 30 -5.64 6.70 7.78
C ASN A 30 -6.78 6.25 8.69
N LEU A 31 -7.50 7.19 9.31
CA LEU A 31 -8.62 6.90 10.19
C LEU A 31 -9.70 6.10 9.46
N TYR A 32 -10.11 6.57 8.28
CA TYR A 32 -11.11 5.89 7.45
C TYR A 32 -10.65 4.52 6.99
N TYR A 33 -9.39 4.39 6.56
CA TYR A 33 -8.83 3.09 6.18
C TYR A 33 -8.91 2.08 7.32
N ASN A 34 -8.53 2.46 8.54
CA ASN A 34 -8.59 1.58 9.71
C ASN A 34 -10.04 1.23 10.11
N LYS A 35 -11.00 2.13 9.84
CA LYS A 35 -12.44 1.86 9.99
C LYS A 35 -13.03 1.04 8.83
N LYS A 36 -12.22 0.61 7.86
CA LYS A 36 -12.64 -0.09 6.63
C LYS A 36 -13.55 0.74 5.72
N MET A 37 -13.57 2.06 5.91
CA MET A 37 -14.29 3.04 5.11
C MET A 37 -13.40 3.46 3.92
N TYR A 38 -13.19 2.53 2.99
CA TYR A 38 -12.13 2.67 1.99
C TYR A 38 -12.41 3.75 0.93
N ASN A 39 -13.68 4.02 0.61
CA ASN A 39 -14.03 5.09 -0.33
C ASN A 39 -13.75 6.47 0.28
N GLU A 40 -14.09 6.65 1.54
CA GLU A 40 -13.83 7.87 2.29
C GLU A 40 -12.34 8.07 2.54
N ALA A 41 -11.62 6.96 2.80
CA ALA A 41 -10.17 6.97 2.85
C ALA A 41 -9.58 7.46 1.53
N LEU A 42 -10.04 6.93 0.40
CA LEU A 42 -9.61 7.35 -0.92
C LEU A 42 -9.89 8.84 -1.15
N SER A 43 -11.10 9.32 -0.87
CA SER A 43 -11.47 10.73 -1.02
C SER A 43 -10.55 11.65 -0.21
N ALA A 44 -10.25 11.31 1.05
CA ALA A 44 -9.35 12.10 1.89
C ALA A 44 -7.90 12.09 1.35
N LEU A 45 -7.42 10.93 0.90
CA LEU A 45 -6.04 10.77 0.43
C LEU A 45 -5.76 11.49 -0.89
N LEU A 46 -6.77 11.60 -1.78
CA LEU A 46 -6.64 12.35 -3.03
C LEU A 46 -6.50 13.87 -2.81
N LEU A 47 -6.85 14.38 -1.62
CA LEU A 47 -6.67 15.79 -1.23
C LEU A 47 -5.30 16.07 -0.60
N VAL A 48 -4.46 15.05 -0.41
CA VAL A 48 -3.11 15.22 0.14
C VAL A 48 -2.18 15.75 -0.94
N GLN A 49 -1.54 16.87 -0.68
CA GLN A 49 -0.52 17.47 -1.52
C GLN A 49 0.86 16.86 -1.22
N PHE A 50 1.64 16.55 -2.26
CA PHE A 50 2.98 15.96 -2.10
C PHE A 50 4.06 17.02 -1.80
N THR A 51 3.94 17.67 -0.64
CA THR A 51 4.83 18.76 -0.20
C THR A 51 6.26 18.32 0.09
N ASP A 52 6.46 17.05 0.45
CA ASP A 52 7.79 16.44 0.57
C ASP A 52 7.78 14.94 0.24
N VAL A 53 8.98 14.36 0.19
CA VAL A 53 9.18 12.94 -0.16
C VAL A 53 8.53 12.01 0.86
N LYS A 54 8.53 12.33 2.16
CA LYS A 54 7.94 11.48 3.19
C LYS A 54 6.42 11.44 3.05
N TYR A 55 5.77 12.59 2.82
CA TYR A 55 4.33 12.65 2.58
C TYR A 55 3.93 11.91 1.31
N HIS A 56 4.66 12.11 0.21
CA HIS A 56 4.41 11.38 -1.02
C HIS A 56 4.47 9.87 -0.78
N LEU A 57 5.58 9.37 -0.23
CA LEU A 57 5.75 7.95 0.06
C LEU A 57 4.61 7.42 0.93
N SER A 58 4.37 8.04 2.08
CA SER A 58 3.39 7.56 3.07
C SER A 58 1.96 7.55 2.52
N THR A 59 1.58 8.59 1.77
CA THR A 59 0.25 8.71 1.16
C THR A 59 0.07 7.70 0.05
N THR A 60 1.08 7.53 -0.82
CA THR A 60 1.01 6.55 -1.90
C THR A 60 0.90 5.13 -1.37
N PHE A 61 1.61 4.76 -0.30
CA PHE A 61 1.43 3.44 0.32
C PHE A 61 0.01 3.22 0.83
N LEU A 62 -0.59 4.23 1.45
CA LEU A 62 -1.96 4.10 1.93
C LEU A 62 -2.97 4.06 0.77
N LEU A 63 -2.75 4.82 -0.31
CA LEU A 63 -3.54 4.73 -1.53
C LEU A 63 -3.43 3.34 -2.18
N LEU A 64 -2.23 2.76 -2.29
CA LEU A 64 -2.03 1.40 -2.81
C LEU A 64 -2.87 0.39 -2.01
N ARG A 65 -2.77 0.43 -0.68
CA ARG A 65 -3.55 -0.42 0.22
C ARG A 65 -5.05 -0.17 0.12
N THR A 66 -5.47 1.07 -0.10
CA THR A 66 -6.87 1.46 -0.23
C THR A 66 -7.46 0.93 -1.53
N TYR A 67 -6.80 1.14 -2.67
CA TYR A 67 -7.21 0.57 -3.95
C TYR A 67 -7.22 -0.95 -3.93
N TYR A 68 -6.25 -1.56 -3.26
CA TYR A 68 -6.22 -3.01 -3.04
C TYR A 68 -7.46 -3.49 -2.29
N ALA A 69 -7.83 -2.83 -1.20
CA ALA A 69 -9.03 -3.16 -0.41
C ALA A 69 -10.34 -2.95 -1.19
N LEU A 70 -10.38 -1.91 -2.04
CA LEU A 70 -11.49 -1.63 -2.96
C LEU A 70 -11.55 -2.60 -4.15
N LYS A 71 -10.52 -3.45 -4.35
CA LYS A 71 -10.34 -4.30 -5.53
C LYS A 71 -10.29 -3.52 -6.85
N ASP A 72 -9.94 -2.24 -6.79
CA ASP A 72 -9.76 -1.38 -7.97
C ASP A 72 -8.40 -1.67 -8.61
N THR A 73 -8.37 -2.72 -9.42
CA THR A 73 -7.14 -3.26 -10.00
C THR A 73 -6.50 -2.29 -11.00
N GLU A 74 -7.31 -1.60 -11.80
CA GLU A 74 -6.81 -0.68 -12.81
C GLU A 74 -6.14 0.54 -12.17
N ALA A 75 -6.81 1.17 -11.20
CA ALA A 75 -6.25 2.30 -10.47
C ALA A 75 -4.98 1.90 -9.70
N LEU A 76 -4.99 0.71 -9.08
CA LEU A 76 -3.84 0.18 -8.36
C LEU A 76 -2.63 -0.03 -9.28
N LEU A 77 -2.82 -0.68 -10.43
CA LEU A 77 -1.74 -0.93 -11.39
C LEU A 77 -1.18 0.38 -11.98
N SER A 78 -2.03 1.37 -12.23
CA SER A 78 -1.64 2.70 -12.66
C SER A 78 -0.83 3.43 -11.57
N LEU A 79 -1.28 3.38 -10.32
CA LEU A 79 -0.57 3.97 -9.18
C LEU A 79 0.79 3.31 -8.96
N ILE A 80 0.90 1.98 -9.07
CA ILE A 80 2.16 1.25 -8.96
C ILE A 80 3.17 1.77 -9.99
N GLU A 81 2.75 1.95 -11.24
CA GLU A 81 3.65 2.36 -12.32
C GLU A 81 4.09 3.83 -12.18
N THR A 82 3.15 4.73 -11.90
CA THR A 82 3.49 6.15 -11.66
C THR A 82 4.40 6.30 -10.44
N PHE A 83 4.17 5.53 -9.38
CA PHE A 83 5.00 5.56 -8.18
C PHE A 83 6.39 4.98 -8.42
N ARG A 84 6.51 3.91 -9.23
CA ARG A 84 7.80 3.36 -9.65
C ARG A 84 8.64 4.41 -10.38
N ILE A 85 8.04 5.14 -11.31
CA ILE A 85 8.70 6.23 -12.05
C ILE A 85 9.17 7.33 -11.10
N TYR A 86 8.31 7.74 -10.16
CA TYR A 86 8.66 8.74 -9.13
C TYR A 86 9.89 8.31 -8.32
N VAL A 87 9.89 7.08 -7.78
CA VAL A 87 10.99 6.54 -6.98
C VAL A 87 12.31 6.53 -7.76
N ILE A 88 12.28 6.03 -8.99
CA ILE A 88 13.49 5.93 -9.84
C ILE A 88 14.08 7.32 -10.11
N ARG A 89 13.23 8.30 -10.41
CA ARG A 89 13.64 9.67 -10.77
C ARG A 89 13.99 10.55 -9.58
N ASN A 90 13.56 10.20 -8.36
CA ASN A 90 13.79 11.02 -7.18
C ASN A 90 15.29 11.08 -6.81
N ARG A 91 15.90 12.27 -6.96
CA ARG A 91 17.33 12.50 -6.68
C ARG A 91 17.68 12.53 -5.19
N LYS A 92 16.69 12.68 -4.31
CA LYS A 92 16.87 12.71 -2.85
C LYS A 92 16.92 11.31 -2.22
N MET A 93 16.65 10.26 -3.02
CA MET A 93 16.65 8.88 -2.55
C MET A 93 17.97 8.19 -2.88
N THR A 94 18.51 7.46 -1.91
CA THR A 94 19.71 6.64 -2.12
C THR A 94 19.39 5.45 -3.03
N THR A 95 20.42 4.86 -3.64
CA THR A 95 20.28 3.62 -4.45
C THR A 95 19.58 2.52 -3.66
N GLU A 96 19.90 2.37 -2.37
CA GLU A 96 19.30 1.36 -1.51
C GLU A 96 17.83 1.64 -1.22
N GLN A 97 17.46 2.91 -0.95
CA GLN A 97 16.05 3.27 -0.79
C GLN A 97 15.26 2.97 -2.06
N LYS A 98 15.78 3.39 -3.23
CA LYS A 98 15.13 3.13 -4.53
C LYS A 98 14.91 1.63 -4.73
N ARG A 99 15.95 0.82 -4.50
CA ARG A 99 15.87 -0.64 -4.58
C ARG A 99 14.74 -1.19 -3.70
N GLY A 100 14.65 -0.75 -2.45
CA GLY A 100 13.64 -1.17 -1.49
C GLY A 100 12.21 -0.93 -1.98
N TYR A 101 11.93 0.27 -2.49
CA TYR A 101 10.62 0.62 -3.05
C TYR A 101 10.34 -0.10 -4.37
N THR A 102 11.31 -0.19 -5.28
CA THR A 102 11.10 -0.89 -6.55
C THR A 102 10.87 -2.39 -6.35
N ASN A 103 11.52 -3.00 -5.36
CA ASN A 103 11.26 -4.38 -4.97
C ASN A 103 9.83 -4.56 -4.46
N PHE A 104 9.39 -3.69 -3.55
CA PHE A 104 8.01 -3.68 -3.07
C PHE A 104 7.02 -3.59 -4.23
N LEU A 105 7.17 -2.59 -5.12
CA LEU A 105 6.24 -2.34 -6.22
C LEU A 105 6.18 -3.49 -7.23
N ARG A 106 7.31 -4.17 -7.46
CA ARG A 106 7.35 -5.37 -8.30
C ARG A 106 6.52 -6.50 -7.68
N PHE A 107 6.65 -6.73 -6.37
CA PHE A 107 5.91 -7.78 -5.69
C PHE A 107 4.43 -7.44 -5.53
N ASP A 108 4.11 -6.18 -5.21
CA ASP A 108 2.73 -5.67 -5.14
C ASP A 108 2.01 -5.87 -6.48
N ARG A 109 2.65 -5.49 -7.60
CA ARG A 109 2.11 -5.75 -8.94
C ARG A 109 1.82 -7.24 -9.18
N ARG A 110 2.75 -8.14 -8.81
CA ARG A 110 2.56 -9.58 -9.01
C ARG A 110 1.40 -10.11 -8.16
N LEU A 111 1.30 -9.68 -6.90
CA LEU A 111 0.20 -10.03 -6.00
C LEU A 111 -1.15 -9.60 -6.56
N VAL A 112 -1.25 -8.35 -7.03
CA VAL A 112 -2.49 -7.79 -7.61
C VAL A 112 -2.91 -8.57 -8.86
N VAL A 113 -1.97 -8.85 -9.76
CA VAL A 113 -2.24 -9.64 -10.97
C VAL A 113 -2.70 -11.06 -10.63
N LEU A 114 -2.05 -11.73 -9.68
CA LEU A 114 -2.46 -13.07 -9.25
C LEU A 114 -3.89 -13.08 -8.68
N LYS A 115 -4.26 -12.07 -7.90
CA LYS A 115 -5.63 -11.97 -7.34
C LYS A 115 -6.67 -11.60 -8.39
N HIS A 116 -6.34 -10.68 -9.30
CA HIS A 116 -7.23 -10.29 -10.39
C HIS A 116 -7.55 -11.48 -11.29
N HIS A 117 -6.57 -12.34 -11.56
CA HIS A 117 -6.75 -13.56 -12.34
C HIS A 117 -7.08 -14.79 -11.50
N ALA A 118 -7.44 -14.65 -10.21
CA ALA A 118 -7.67 -15.79 -9.33
C ALA A 118 -8.71 -16.78 -9.89
N SER A 119 -9.72 -16.29 -10.63
CA SER A 119 -10.74 -17.12 -11.27
C SER A 119 -10.23 -17.99 -12.43
N THR A 120 -9.06 -17.67 -13.00
CA THR A 120 -8.45 -18.45 -14.08
C THR A 120 -7.54 -19.57 -13.55
N TYR A 121 -7.26 -19.58 -12.25
CA TYR A 121 -6.45 -20.61 -11.61
C TYR A 121 -7.34 -21.66 -10.93
N SER A 122 -6.86 -22.90 -10.87
CA SER A 122 -7.38 -23.82 -9.86
C SER A 122 -7.00 -23.32 -8.46
N LYS A 123 -7.77 -23.69 -7.44
CA LYS A 123 -7.46 -23.32 -6.04
C LYS A 123 -6.05 -23.73 -5.63
N LYS A 124 -5.62 -24.92 -6.06
CA LYS A 124 -4.28 -25.47 -5.78
C LYS A 124 -3.19 -24.66 -6.47
N ASP A 125 -3.39 -24.28 -7.72
CA ASP A 125 -2.40 -23.53 -8.49
C ASP A 125 -2.27 -22.10 -7.95
N LEU A 126 -3.38 -21.45 -7.63
CA LEU A 126 -3.37 -20.13 -7.01
C LEU A 126 -2.65 -20.16 -5.65
N HIS A 127 -2.92 -21.16 -4.82
CA HIS A 127 -2.23 -21.34 -3.55
C HIS A 127 -0.72 -21.51 -3.75
N THR A 128 -0.31 -22.32 -4.73
CA THR A 128 1.10 -22.56 -5.07
C THR A 128 1.79 -21.28 -5.56
N GLU A 129 1.14 -20.50 -6.42
CA GLU A 129 1.67 -19.21 -6.90
C GLU A 129 1.82 -18.20 -5.76
N LEU A 130 0.84 -18.11 -4.86
CA LEU A 130 0.89 -17.23 -3.69
C LEU A 130 1.98 -17.64 -2.70
N ALA A 131 2.15 -18.96 -2.47
CA ALA A 131 3.23 -19.48 -1.64
C ALA A 131 4.61 -19.18 -2.26
N SER A 132 4.79 -19.44 -3.56
CA SER A 132 6.02 -19.11 -4.28
C SER A 132 6.32 -17.61 -4.25
N LEU A 133 5.29 -16.75 -4.37
CA LEU A 133 5.46 -15.31 -4.24
C LEU A 133 5.93 -14.93 -2.83
N ALA A 134 5.33 -15.51 -1.79
CA ALA A 134 5.73 -15.27 -0.40
C ALA A 134 7.19 -15.68 -0.15
N GLU A 135 7.63 -16.84 -0.65
CA GLU A 135 9.03 -17.28 -0.56
C GLU A 135 9.99 -16.31 -1.26
N LYS A 136 9.63 -15.82 -2.46
CA LYS A 136 10.42 -14.83 -3.20
C LYS A 136 10.50 -13.49 -2.46
N ILE A 137 9.42 -13.07 -1.80
CA ILE A 137 9.41 -11.88 -0.94
C ILE A 137 10.30 -12.12 0.29
N GLU A 138 10.27 -13.31 0.88
CA GLU A 138 11.09 -13.66 2.03
C GLU A 138 12.59 -13.58 1.72
N ALA A 139 13.00 -14.19 0.61
CA ALA A 139 14.38 -14.25 0.18
C ALA A 139 14.92 -12.93 -0.39
N ALA A 140 14.05 -12.01 -0.80
CA ALA A 140 14.49 -10.76 -1.42
C ALA A 140 15.17 -9.83 -0.41
N PRO A 141 16.40 -9.36 -0.69
CA PRO A 141 17.04 -8.35 0.13
C PRO A 141 16.32 -7.00 -0.05
N ASN A 142 16.13 -6.28 1.05
CA ASN A 142 15.58 -4.93 1.07
C ASN A 142 14.24 -4.81 0.32
N VAL A 143 13.16 -5.12 1.04
CA VAL A 143 11.79 -4.91 0.59
C VAL A 143 11.11 -4.01 1.63
N ILE A 144 10.73 -2.80 1.22
CA ILE A 144 9.97 -1.90 2.09
C ILE A 144 8.60 -2.53 2.35
N ASN A 145 8.10 -2.41 3.59
CA ASN A 145 6.77 -2.93 3.98
C ASN A 145 6.57 -4.41 3.63
N LYS A 146 7.64 -5.21 3.71
CA LYS A 146 7.66 -6.66 3.46
C LYS A 146 6.54 -7.41 4.20
N TYR A 147 6.29 -7.02 5.45
CA TYR A 147 5.24 -7.62 6.28
C TYR A 147 3.86 -7.59 5.61
N TRP A 148 3.46 -6.43 5.06
CA TRP A 148 2.14 -6.29 4.43
C TRP A 148 1.99 -7.20 3.21
N LEU A 149 3.01 -7.30 2.35
CA LEU A 149 2.97 -8.20 1.20
C LEU A 149 2.81 -9.67 1.61
N LEU A 150 3.51 -10.09 2.67
CA LEU A 150 3.45 -11.45 3.20
C LEU A 150 2.09 -11.76 3.84
N GLU A 151 1.56 -10.81 4.61
CA GLU A 151 0.22 -10.89 5.19
C GLU A 151 -0.83 -11.09 4.08
N GLU A 152 -0.78 -10.28 3.02
CA GLU A 152 -1.72 -10.39 1.91
C GLU A 152 -1.58 -11.69 1.11
N CYS A 153 -0.35 -12.20 0.93
CA CYS A 153 -0.14 -13.51 0.32
C CYS A 153 -0.81 -14.62 1.15
N ARG A 154 -0.61 -14.60 2.48
CA ARG A 154 -1.18 -15.59 3.40
C ARG A 154 -2.70 -15.51 3.49
N SER A 155 -3.24 -14.30 3.65
CA SER A 155 -4.69 -14.06 3.69
C SER A 155 -5.39 -14.55 2.41
N SER A 156 -4.80 -14.25 1.25
CA SER A 156 -5.32 -14.69 -0.04
C SER A 156 -5.25 -16.20 -0.21
N ALA A 157 -4.20 -16.85 0.29
CA ALA A 157 -4.06 -18.30 0.28
C ALA A 157 -5.08 -19.01 1.18
N GLN A 158 -5.44 -18.42 2.33
CA GLN A 158 -6.48 -18.93 3.23
C GLN A 158 -7.88 -18.84 2.60
N VAL A 159 -8.22 -17.73 1.92
CA VAL A 159 -9.49 -17.59 1.21
C VAL A 159 -9.63 -18.61 0.07
N ALA A 160 -8.55 -18.90 -0.64
CA ALA A 160 -8.52 -19.94 -1.67
C ALA A 160 -8.76 -21.35 -1.07
N ALA A 161 -8.32 -21.60 0.17
CA ALA A 161 -8.51 -22.87 0.87
C ALA A 161 -9.90 -23.01 1.52
N GLY A 162 -10.48 -21.92 2.06
CA GLY A 162 -11.68 -21.95 2.92
C GLY A 162 -13.04 -21.78 2.23
N SER A 163 -13.09 -21.44 0.93
CA SER A 163 -14.33 -21.25 0.16
C SER A 163 -14.94 -22.58 -0.33
N GLY A 164 -15.02 -23.55 0.57
CA GLY A 164 -15.54 -24.90 0.34
C GLY A 164 -16.26 -25.42 1.57
N GLN A 165 -17.31 -24.71 1.98
CA GLN A 165 -18.43 -25.22 2.77
C GLN A 165 -19.70 -24.63 2.19
#